data_AF-A0A671QCI0-F1
#
_entry.id   AF-A0A671QCI0-F1
#
_cell.length_a   1.000
_cell.length_b   1.000
_cell.length_c   1.000
_cell.angle_alpha   90.00
_cell.angle_beta   90.00
_cell.angle_gamma   90.00
#
_symmetry.space_group_name_H-M   'P 1'
#
loop_
_entity.id
_entity.type
_entity.pdbx_description
1 polymer ?
#
loop_
_entity_poly.entity_id
_entity_poly.type
_entity_poly.pdbx_seq_one_letter_code
_entity_poly.pdbx_strand_id
1 'polypeptide(L)'
;MSWNVHGLNSPIKRTKYLEFLKRNNISIALIQETHLKISDILRFQSRCYTCVVHSSASNKSKGVAILFDRKLGVTIDKCEKDSEGYIFLYVAVAVHNVKICFASIYCPNIPDPNFFNLKLFAKLLVKRLELSVIKLINFDQSGFLKGRLASDNVRRFLHIIHASERDALPAAVFTLDAQKAFDRVILEYLWIVLENFGLGKIFISMVKTLYTNPLAVV
;
A
#
# COMPACT_ATOMS: atom_id res chain seq x y z
N MET A 1 6.32 0.29 15.54
CA MET A 1 7.71 0.71 15.28
C MET A 1 8.31 -0.15 14.19
N SER A 2 9.10 0.41 13.27
CA SER A 2 9.94 -0.36 12.35
C SER A 2 11.40 -0.14 12.75
N TRP A 3 12.21 -1.20 12.83
CA TRP A 3 13.58 -1.11 13.34
C TRP A 3 14.53 -2.09 12.65
N ASN A 4 15.60 -1.57 12.04
CA ASN A 4 16.75 -2.35 11.60
C ASN A 4 17.72 -2.57 12.76
N VAL A 5 17.94 -3.83 13.15
CA VAL A 5 18.63 -4.20 14.38
C VAL A 5 20.06 -4.67 14.18
N HIS A 6 20.51 -4.79 12.92
CA HIS A 6 21.87 -5.17 12.55
C HIS A 6 22.32 -6.46 13.27
N GLY A 7 21.47 -7.49 13.23
CA GLY A 7 21.69 -8.82 13.79
C GLY A 7 21.31 -9.01 15.26
N LEU A 8 20.72 -10.17 15.57
CA LEU A 8 20.24 -10.59 16.89
C LEU A 8 20.82 -11.93 17.35
N ASN A 9 21.96 -12.34 16.79
CA ASN A 9 22.60 -13.62 17.11
C ASN A 9 22.92 -13.78 18.62
N SER A 10 23.31 -12.69 19.29
CA SER A 10 23.62 -12.70 20.72
C SER A 10 22.34 -12.74 21.59
N PRO A 11 22.22 -13.68 22.54
CA PRO A 11 21.11 -13.72 23.50
C PRO A 11 20.96 -12.43 24.32
N ILE A 12 22.08 -11.80 24.67
CA ILE A 12 22.10 -10.54 25.44
C ILE A 12 21.48 -9.42 24.59
N LYS A 13 21.82 -9.35 23.30
CA LYS A 13 21.27 -8.36 22.37
C LYS A 13 19.76 -8.56 22.20
N ARG A 14 19.29 -9.80 22.04
CA ARG A 14 17.84 -10.11 21.98
C ARG A 14 17.08 -9.58 23.19
N THR A 15 17.60 -9.84 24.38
CA THR A 15 16.96 -9.42 25.64
C THR A 15 16.89 -7.90 25.74
N LYS A 16 18.00 -7.19 25.46
CA LYS A 16 18.03 -5.72 25.46
C LYS A 16 17.01 -5.11 24.50
N TYR A 17 16.83 -5.70 23.31
CA TYR A 17 15.87 -5.21 22.33
C TYR A 17 14.42 -5.41 22.79
N LEU A 18 14.09 -6.57 23.34
CA LEU A 18 12.75 -6.83 23.89
C LEU A 18 12.44 -5.92 25.10
N GLU A 19 13.43 -5.65 25.95
CA GLU A 19 13.30 -4.66 27.02
C GLU A 19 13.11 -3.25 26.49
N PHE A 20 13.83 -2.87 25.44
CA PHE A 20 13.65 -1.56 24.80
C PHE A 20 12.21 -1.40 24.29
N LEU A 21 11.66 -2.41 23.61
CA LEU A 21 10.27 -2.38 23.16
C LEU A 21 9.30 -2.14 24.33
N LYS A 22 9.51 -2.88 25.43
CA LYS A 22 8.70 -2.77 26.64
C LYS A 22 8.79 -1.39 27.28
N ARG A 23 10.01 -0.88 27.48
CA ARG A 23 10.26 0.42 28.14
C ARG A 23 9.65 1.59 27.36
N ASN A 24 9.59 1.47 26.02
CA ASN A 24 9.00 2.48 25.15
C ASN A 24 7.52 2.23 24.82
N ASN A 25 6.86 1.28 25.51
CA ASN A 25 5.45 0.93 25.29
C ASN A 25 5.10 0.62 23.82
N ILE A 26 6.01 -0.06 23.10
CA ILE A 26 5.82 -0.37 21.69
C ILE A 26 4.87 -1.56 21.55
N SER A 27 3.65 -1.35 21.08
CA SER A 27 2.68 -2.45 20.95
C SER A 27 2.97 -3.38 19.76
N ILE A 28 3.55 -2.86 18.68
CA ILE A 28 3.84 -3.62 17.45
C ILE A 28 5.22 -3.22 16.93
N ALA A 29 6.07 -4.19 16.62
CA ALA A 29 7.42 -3.98 16.14
C ALA A 29 7.71 -4.80 14.87
N LEU A 30 8.13 -4.13 13.80
CA LEU A 30 8.63 -4.72 12.56
C LEU A 30 10.16 -4.66 12.62
N ILE A 31 10.79 -5.81 12.76
CA ILE A 31 12.23 -5.95 12.98
C ILE A 31 12.89 -6.44 11.70
N GLN A 32 13.92 -5.73 11.24
CA GLN A 32 14.69 -6.02 10.02
C GLN A 32 16.14 -6.35 10.37
N GLU A 33 16.81 -7.13 9.51
CA GLU A 33 18.18 -7.64 9.73
C GLU A 33 18.32 -8.44 11.02
N THR A 34 17.40 -9.36 11.27
CA THR A 34 17.47 -10.20 12.50
C THR A 34 18.70 -11.11 12.51
N HIS A 35 19.15 -11.59 11.33
CA HIS A 35 20.26 -12.54 11.17
C HIS A 35 20.10 -13.82 12.00
N LEU A 36 18.86 -14.16 12.38
CA LEU A 36 18.53 -15.32 13.20
C LEU A 36 18.32 -16.55 12.31
N LYS A 37 18.78 -17.72 12.78
CA LYS A 37 18.36 -19.02 12.25
C LYS A 37 16.91 -19.30 12.63
N ILE A 38 16.25 -20.15 11.85
CA ILE A 38 14.88 -20.64 12.14
C ILE A 38 14.82 -21.26 13.56
N SER A 39 15.85 -22.00 13.98
CA SER A 39 15.95 -22.57 15.33
C SER A 39 16.01 -21.52 16.45
N ASP A 40 16.61 -20.35 16.18
CA ASP A 40 16.80 -19.29 17.17
C ASP A 40 15.64 -18.30 17.20
N ILE A 41 14.76 -18.31 16.21
CA ILE A 41 13.60 -17.40 16.18
C ILE A 41 12.62 -17.68 17.32
N LEU A 42 12.46 -18.95 17.69
CA LEU A 42 11.63 -19.36 18.82
C LEU A 42 12.17 -18.80 20.15
N ARG A 43 13.42 -18.36 20.17
CA ARG A 43 14.07 -17.71 21.31
C ARG A 43 13.97 -16.18 21.26
N PHE A 44 13.46 -15.59 20.18
CA PHE A 44 13.24 -14.16 20.04
C PHE A 44 11.79 -13.78 20.36
N GLN A 45 11.41 -14.02 21.61
CA GLN A 45 10.11 -13.70 22.19
C GLN A 45 10.24 -13.56 23.71
N SER A 46 9.24 -12.99 24.38
CA SER A 46 9.21 -12.85 25.84
C SER A 46 7.80 -13.04 26.38
N ARG A 47 7.65 -12.90 27.71
CA ARG A 47 6.33 -12.84 28.37
C ARG A 47 5.46 -11.67 27.87
N CYS A 48 6.06 -10.59 27.36
CA CYS A 48 5.32 -9.44 26.86
C CYS A 48 5.15 -9.48 25.34
N TYR A 49 6.11 -10.04 24.60
CA TYR A 49 6.10 -10.02 23.14
C TYR A 49 6.07 -11.42 22.54
N THR A 50 5.27 -11.59 21.51
CA THR A 50 5.25 -12.81 20.68
C THR A 50 5.73 -12.48 19.28
N CYS A 51 6.60 -13.34 18.74
CA CYS A 51 6.99 -13.27 17.33
C CYS A 51 5.88 -13.95 16.51
N VAL A 52 5.05 -13.15 15.85
CA VAL A 52 3.87 -13.63 15.11
C VAL A 52 4.26 -14.24 13.78
N VAL A 53 5.15 -13.57 13.07
CA VAL A 53 5.64 -14.04 11.79
C VAL A 53 7.10 -13.64 11.63
N HIS A 54 7.88 -14.51 11.01
CA HIS A 54 9.30 -14.30 10.77
C HIS A 54 9.73 -14.94 9.47
N SER A 55 10.81 -14.42 8.91
CA SER A 55 11.46 -14.91 7.71
C SER A 55 12.97 -14.80 7.92
N SER A 56 13.71 -15.87 7.66
CA SER A 56 15.14 -15.98 7.95
C SER A 56 15.86 -16.59 6.75
N ALA A 57 16.91 -15.93 6.27
CA ALA A 57 17.79 -16.51 5.26
C ALA A 57 18.61 -17.68 5.86
N SER A 58 18.91 -18.67 5.03
CA SER A 58 19.69 -19.87 5.41
C SER A 58 21.09 -19.55 5.94
N ASN A 59 21.73 -18.51 5.40
CA ASN A 59 23.10 -18.10 5.69
C ASN A 59 23.23 -17.05 6.81
N LYS A 60 22.18 -16.79 7.61
CA LYS A 60 22.16 -15.74 8.67
C LYS A 60 22.44 -14.31 8.19
N SER A 61 22.37 -14.02 6.89
CA SER A 61 22.67 -12.67 6.38
C SER A 61 21.48 -11.73 6.39
N LYS A 62 20.26 -12.27 6.39
CA LYS A 62 19.02 -11.49 6.25
C LYS A 62 17.91 -12.10 7.10
N GLY A 63 16.96 -11.27 7.50
CA GLY A 63 15.75 -11.75 8.16
C GLY A 63 14.87 -10.63 8.66
N VAL A 64 13.56 -10.89 8.62
CA VAL A 64 12.52 -9.97 9.06
C VAL A 64 11.60 -10.68 10.06
N ALA A 65 11.13 -9.96 11.06
CA ALA A 65 10.20 -10.49 12.06
C ALA A 65 9.17 -9.43 12.45
N ILE A 66 7.94 -9.85 12.69
CA ILE A 66 6.88 -8.98 13.21
C ILE A 66 6.49 -9.47 14.59
N LEU A 67 6.67 -8.60 15.57
CA LEU A 67 6.36 -8.85 16.97
C LEU A 67 5.16 -8.02 17.39
N PHE A 68 4.32 -8.65 18.19
CA PHE A 68 3.16 -8.02 18.81
C PHE A 68 3.28 -8.15 20.33
N ASP A 69 2.86 -7.11 21.04
CA ASP A 69 2.58 -7.22 22.46
C ASP A 69 1.43 -8.24 22.64
N ARG A 70 1.65 -9.22 23.51
CA ARG A 70 0.68 -10.28 23.81
C ARG A 70 -0.64 -9.71 24.36
N LYS A 71 -0.63 -8.51 24.94
CA LYS A 71 -1.84 -7.83 25.41
C LYS A 71 -2.80 -7.40 24.30
N LEU A 72 -2.35 -7.31 23.04
CA LEU A 72 -3.23 -6.91 21.93
C LEU A 72 -4.32 -7.94 21.61
N GLY A 73 -4.16 -9.22 21.99
CA GLY A 73 -5.13 -10.26 21.65
C GLY A 73 -5.32 -10.45 20.15
N VAL A 74 -4.24 -10.38 19.37
CA VAL A 74 -4.27 -10.49 17.90
C VAL A 74 -4.66 -11.89 17.44
N THR A 75 -5.59 -11.97 16.48
CA THR A 75 -5.89 -13.21 15.74
C THR A 75 -5.28 -13.12 14.35
N ILE A 76 -4.59 -14.18 13.89
CA ILE A 76 -3.94 -14.20 12.59
C ILE A 76 -4.95 -14.72 11.54
N ASP A 77 -5.29 -13.89 10.56
CA ASP A 77 -6.19 -14.28 9.46
C ASP A 77 -5.40 -14.95 8.33
N LYS A 78 -4.29 -14.33 7.93
CA LYS A 78 -3.43 -14.82 6.83
C LYS A 78 -1.98 -14.39 7.06
N CYS A 79 -1.04 -15.27 6.78
CA CYS A 79 0.37 -14.90 6.69
C CYS A 79 0.97 -15.46 5.40
N GLU A 80 1.91 -14.71 4.83
CA GLU A 80 2.65 -15.16 3.65
C GLU A 80 4.08 -14.62 3.71
N LYS A 81 4.97 -15.35 3.08
CA LYS A 81 6.39 -15.06 2.99
C LYS A 81 6.79 -15.27 1.53
N ASP A 82 7.74 -14.50 1.04
CA ASP A 82 8.33 -14.78 -0.27
C ASP A 82 9.05 -16.16 -0.27
N SER A 83 9.15 -16.78 -1.45
CA SER A 83 9.92 -17.99 -1.75
C SER A 83 11.33 -18.03 -1.17
N GLU A 84 12.06 -16.91 -1.16
CA GLU A 84 13.41 -16.82 -0.59
C GLU A 84 13.40 -16.51 0.92
N GLY A 85 12.26 -16.08 1.46
CA GLY A 85 12.05 -15.99 2.90
C GLY A 85 12.83 -14.87 3.60
N TYR A 86 13.15 -13.77 2.91
CA TYR A 86 13.76 -12.61 3.58
C TYR A 86 13.45 -11.25 2.94
N ILE A 87 12.82 -11.21 1.77
CA ILE A 87 12.50 -9.98 1.03
C ILE A 87 11.16 -9.39 1.49
N PHE A 88 10.14 -10.23 1.62
CA PHE A 88 8.77 -9.80 1.89
C PHE A 88 8.11 -10.71 2.92
N LEU A 89 7.46 -10.08 3.89
CA LEU A 89 6.71 -10.73 4.96
C LEU A 89 5.44 -9.92 5.21
N TYR A 90 4.27 -10.56 5.15
CA TYR A 90 3.07 -9.90 5.66
C TYR A 90 2.24 -10.81 6.55
N VAL A 91 1.49 -10.15 7.43
CA VAL A 91 0.49 -10.78 8.29
C VAL A 91 -0.76 -9.91 8.30
N ALA A 92 -1.88 -10.48 7.90
CA ALA A 92 -3.21 -9.94 8.14
C ALA A 92 -3.68 -10.45 9.49
N VAL A 93 -4.09 -9.52 10.36
CA VAL A 93 -4.56 -9.81 11.70
C VAL A 93 -5.89 -9.13 11.96
N ALA A 94 -6.70 -9.72 12.84
CA ALA A 94 -7.87 -9.06 13.42
C ALA A 94 -7.52 -8.58 14.84
N VAL A 95 -7.75 -7.28 15.08
CA VAL A 95 -7.62 -6.63 16.39
C VAL A 95 -8.93 -5.93 16.70
N HIS A 96 -9.63 -6.34 17.76
CA HIS A 96 -10.95 -5.80 18.12
C HIS A 96 -11.93 -5.73 16.92
N ASN A 97 -11.99 -6.82 16.13
CA ASN A 97 -12.82 -6.94 14.92
C ASN A 97 -12.42 -6.03 13.73
N VAL A 98 -11.30 -5.32 13.83
CA VAL A 98 -10.71 -4.55 12.73
C VAL A 98 -9.61 -5.38 12.07
N LYS A 99 -9.75 -5.63 10.75
CA LYS A 99 -8.72 -6.32 9.97
C LYS A 99 -7.61 -5.35 9.58
N ILE A 100 -6.39 -5.64 10.02
CA ILE A 100 -5.19 -4.82 9.76
C ILE A 100 -4.14 -5.72 9.11
N CYS A 101 -3.52 -5.25 8.04
CA CYS A 101 -2.40 -5.94 7.39
C CYS A 101 -1.09 -5.23 7.74
N PHE A 102 -0.14 -5.98 8.28
CA PHE A 102 1.23 -5.54 8.52
C PHE A 102 2.15 -6.19 7.50
N ALA A 103 2.86 -5.38 6.73
CA ALA A 103 3.87 -5.85 5.79
C ALA A 103 5.25 -5.30 6.19
N SER A 104 6.24 -6.18 6.26
CA SER A 104 7.65 -5.86 6.41
C SER A 104 8.36 -6.25 5.13
N ILE A 105 8.98 -5.26 4.48
CA ILE A 105 9.72 -5.42 3.24
C ILE A 105 11.19 -5.10 3.54
N TYR A 106 12.08 -5.97 3.11
CA TYR A 106 13.53 -5.77 3.18
C TYR A 106 14.08 -5.66 1.77
N CYS A 107 14.45 -4.44 1.38
CA CYS A 107 15.02 -4.18 0.06
C CYS A 107 16.45 -4.72 -0.03
N PRO A 108 16.80 -5.48 -1.08
CA PRO A 108 18.17 -5.88 -1.32
C PRO A 108 19.03 -4.65 -1.62
N ASN A 109 20.30 -4.71 -1.23
CA ASN A 109 21.27 -3.67 -1.57
C ASN A 109 21.60 -3.63 -3.07
N ILE A 110 21.33 -4.72 -3.79
CA ILE A 110 21.45 -4.77 -5.24
C ILE A 110 20.09 -4.34 -5.81
N PRO A 111 20.01 -3.23 -6.57
CA PRO A 111 18.79 -2.83 -7.23
C PRO A 111 18.32 -3.97 -8.16
N ASP A 112 17.14 -4.50 -7.86
CA ASP A 112 16.48 -5.46 -8.73
C ASP A 112 15.19 -4.80 -9.26
N PRO A 113 15.09 -4.52 -10.58
CA PRO A 113 13.91 -3.91 -11.16
C PRO A 113 12.65 -4.79 -11.03
N ASN A 114 12.81 -6.10 -10.79
CA ASN A 114 11.69 -7.02 -10.57
C ASN A 114 11.27 -7.12 -9.10
N PHE A 115 12.11 -6.65 -8.17
CA PHE A 115 11.86 -6.72 -6.72
C PHE A 115 10.60 -5.96 -6.31
N PHE A 116 10.43 -4.76 -6.86
CA PHE A 116 9.29 -3.90 -6.55
C PHE A 116 8.41 -3.73 -7.78
N ASN A 117 7.36 -4.53 -7.85
CA ASN A 117 6.43 -4.48 -8.98
C ASN A 117 5.70 -3.12 -9.01
N LEU A 118 6.01 -2.30 -10.02
CA LEU A 118 5.36 -1.00 -10.23
C LEU A 118 3.83 -1.11 -10.31
N LYS A 119 3.29 -2.22 -10.82
CA LYS A 119 1.83 -2.46 -10.83
C LYS A 119 1.26 -2.61 -9.42
N LEU A 120 1.98 -3.28 -8.51
CA LEU A 120 1.55 -3.38 -7.11
C LEU A 120 1.56 -2.00 -6.44
N PHE A 121 2.63 -1.22 -6.64
CA PHE A 121 2.74 0.12 -6.08
C PHE A 121 1.65 1.06 -6.61
N ALA A 122 1.44 1.08 -7.93
CA ALA A 122 0.35 1.83 -8.55
C ALA A 122 -1.01 1.42 -7.97
N LYS A 123 -1.26 0.11 -7.81
CA LYS A 123 -2.51 -0.41 -7.23
C LYS A 123 -2.72 0.04 -5.78
N LEU A 124 -1.66 0.12 -4.98
CA LEU A 124 -1.72 0.67 -3.61
C LEU A 124 -2.06 2.16 -3.60
N LEU A 125 -1.46 2.94 -4.52
CA LEU A 125 -1.77 4.36 -4.66
C LEU A 125 -3.22 4.59 -5.10
N VAL A 126 -3.71 3.82 -6.07
CA VAL A 126 -5.13 3.84 -6.50
C VAL A 126 -6.05 3.53 -5.33
N LYS A 127 -5.77 2.48 -4.55
CA LYS A 127 -6.60 2.12 -3.38
C LYS A 127 -6.66 3.22 -2.32
N ARG A 128 -5.57 3.95 -2.11
CA ARG A 128 -5.55 5.12 -1.22
C ARG A 128 -6.37 6.26 -1.79
N LEU A 129 -6.26 6.51 -3.10
CA LEU A 129 -6.98 7.58 -3.79
C LEU A 129 -8.48 7.31 -3.86
N GLU A 130 -8.91 6.05 -4.03
CA GLU A 130 -10.33 5.62 -4.10
C GLU A 130 -11.17 6.16 -2.94
N LEU A 131 -10.60 6.28 -1.74
CA LEU A 131 -11.30 6.80 -0.55
C LEU A 131 -11.69 8.27 -0.65
N SER A 132 -10.92 9.05 -1.43
CA SER A 132 -11.08 10.50 -1.54
C SER A 132 -11.59 10.94 -2.91
N VAL A 133 -11.26 10.19 -3.97
CA VAL A 133 -11.52 10.58 -5.37
C VAL A 133 -13.00 10.82 -5.65
N ILE A 134 -13.89 10.03 -5.05
CA ILE A 134 -15.34 10.14 -5.22
C ILE A 134 -15.86 11.52 -4.77
N LYS A 135 -15.19 12.16 -3.81
CA LYS A 135 -15.54 13.51 -3.32
C LYS A 135 -14.91 14.64 -4.14
N LEU A 136 -13.83 14.34 -4.87
CA LEU A 136 -13.06 15.32 -5.64
C LEU A 136 -13.59 15.50 -7.07
N ILE A 137 -14.17 14.45 -7.62
CA ILE A 137 -14.63 14.42 -9.02
C ILE A 137 -16.14 14.61 -9.12
N ASN A 138 -16.58 15.22 -10.22
CA ASN A 138 -18.00 15.40 -10.51
C ASN A 138 -18.73 14.06 -10.57
N PHE A 139 -19.97 14.01 -10.11
CA PHE A 139 -20.82 12.80 -10.11
C PHE A 139 -20.98 12.19 -11.52
N ASP A 140 -21.01 13.01 -12.57
CA ASP A 140 -21.22 12.60 -13.96
C ASP A 140 -19.97 11.96 -14.60
N GLN A 141 -18.82 11.99 -13.91
CA GLN A 141 -17.64 11.23 -14.29
C GLN A 141 -17.80 9.78 -13.84
N SER A 142 -18.14 8.88 -14.76
CA SER A 142 -18.39 7.46 -14.46
C SER A 142 -17.22 6.54 -14.80
N GLY A 143 -16.32 6.97 -15.70
CA GLY A 143 -15.18 6.16 -16.14
C GLY A 143 -14.21 5.82 -15.00
N PHE A 144 -13.80 4.54 -14.94
CA PHE A 144 -12.76 4.02 -14.04
C PHE A 144 -13.04 4.16 -12.53
N LEU A 145 -14.29 4.41 -12.14
CA LEU A 145 -14.67 4.63 -10.75
C LEU A 145 -15.55 3.50 -10.23
N LYS A 146 -15.16 2.95 -9.08
CA LYS A 146 -15.92 1.88 -8.46
C LYS A 146 -17.30 2.39 -8.05
N GLY A 147 -18.35 1.70 -8.50
CA GLY A 147 -19.74 2.02 -8.15
C GLY A 147 -20.41 3.07 -9.03
N ARG A 148 -19.77 3.53 -10.11
CA ARG A 148 -20.40 4.34 -11.16
C ARG A 148 -20.41 3.56 -12.47
N LEU A 149 -21.55 3.52 -13.14
CA LEU A 149 -21.74 2.76 -14.36
C LEU A 149 -21.94 3.70 -15.56
N ALA A 150 -21.50 3.27 -16.74
CA ALA A 150 -21.76 4.03 -17.97
C ALA A 150 -23.27 4.20 -18.23
N SER A 151 -24.08 3.24 -17.79
CA SER A 151 -25.55 3.30 -17.84
C SER A 151 -26.12 4.49 -17.06
N ASP A 152 -25.46 4.95 -15.99
CA ASP A 152 -25.91 6.09 -15.20
C ASP A 152 -25.84 7.38 -16.04
N ASN A 153 -24.76 7.53 -16.82
CA ASN A 153 -24.59 8.65 -17.74
C ASN A 153 -25.58 8.60 -18.90
N VAL A 154 -25.85 7.41 -19.46
CA VAL A 154 -26.88 7.23 -20.50
C VAL A 154 -28.25 7.63 -19.96
N ARG A 155 -28.61 7.18 -18.75
CA ARG A 155 -29.88 7.53 -18.12
C ARG A 155 -29.99 9.02 -17.85
N ARG A 156 -28.91 9.65 -17.35
CA ARG A 156 -28.87 11.09 -17.11
C ARG A 156 -29.00 11.89 -18.40
N PHE A 157 -28.35 11.46 -19.47
CA PHE A 157 -28.49 12.07 -20.79
C PHE A 157 -29.94 12.01 -21.31
N LEU A 158 -30.61 10.85 -21.19
CA LEU A 158 -32.03 10.72 -21.55
C LEU A 158 -32.93 11.62 -20.70
N HIS A 159 -32.66 11.75 -19.39
CA HIS A 159 -33.38 12.69 -18.53
C HIS A 159 -33.19 14.15 -18.98
N ILE A 160 -31.98 14.54 -19.41
CA ILE A 160 -31.69 15.89 -19.92
C ILE A 160 -32.47 16.16 -21.22
N ILE A 161 -32.48 15.21 -22.16
CA ILE A 161 -33.26 15.32 -23.41
C ILE A 161 -34.75 15.51 -23.08
N HIS A 162 -35.30 14.63 -22.23
CA HIS A 162 -36.71 14.68 -21.88
C HIS A 162 -37.11 15.99 -21.18
N ALA A 163 -36.25 16.52 -20.30
CA ALA A 163 -36.47 17.81 -19.67
C ALA A 163 -36.45 18.95 -20.69
N SER A 164 -35.53 18.91 -21.66
CA SER A 164 -35.46 19.89 -22.75
C SER A 164 -36.72 19.90 -23.61
N GLU A 165 -37.25 18.70 -23.94
CA GLU A 165 -38.50 18.55 -24.70
C GLU A 165 -39.70 19.11 -23.92
N ARG A 166 -39.83 18.75 -22.65
CA ARG A 166 -40.92 19.19 -21.78
C ARG A 166 -40.94 20.71 -21.61
N ASP A 167 -39.76 21.30 -21.42
CA ASP A 167 -39.61 22.73 -21.13
C ASP A 167 -39.44 23.56 -22.42
N ALA A 168 -39.57 22.93 -23.61
CA ALA A 168 -39.40 23.52 -24.94
C ALA A 168 -38.09 24.31 -25.12
N LEU A 169 -37.02 23.86 -24.45
CA LEU A 169 -35.71 24.48 -24.52
C LEU A 169 -34.97 23.97 -25.76
N PRO A 170 -34.43 24.86 -26.61
CA PRO A 170 -33.55 24.44 -27.69
C PRO A 170 -32.25 23.86 -27.12
N ALA A 171 -31.87 22.66 -27.56
CA ALA A 171 -30.67 21.97 -27.11
C ALA A 171 -29.85 21.44 -28.29
N ALA A 172 -28.54 21.32 -28.08
CA ALA A 172 -27.60 20.69 -28.99
C ALA A 172 -26.75 19.67 -28.23
N VAL A 173 -26.41 18.56 -28.87
CA VAL A 173 -25.59 17.50 -28.29
C VAL A 173 -24.24 17.48 -29.00
N PHE A 174 -23.17 17.59 -28.22
CA PHE A 174 -21.80 17.47 -28.71
C PHE A 174 -21.19 16.18 -28.19
N THR A 175 -20.62 15.38 -29.09
CA THR A 175 -19.78 14.25 -28.74
C THR A 175 -18.32 14.65 -28.88
N LEU A 176 -17.54 14.49 -27.82
CA LEU A 176 -16.13 14.83 -27.78
C LEU A 176 -15.32 13.57 -27.52
N ASP A 177 -14.21 13.41 -28.23
CA ASP A 177 -13.25 12.33 -28.00
C ASP A 177 -11.81 12.88 -28.00
N ALA A 178 -10.94 12.23 -27.25
CA ALA A 178 -9.55 12.62 -27.08
C ALA A 178 -8.63 11.60 -27.75
N GLN A 179 -8.02 11.99 -28.87
CA GLN A 179 -7.09 11.14 -29.60
C GLN A 179 -5.87 10.80 -28.73
N LYS A 180 -5.65 9.49 -28.49
CA LYS A 180 -4.54 8.96 -27.68
C LYS A 180 -4.42 9.65 -26.32
N ALA A 181 -5.54 9.75 -25.61
CA ALA A 181 -5.65 10.51 -24.36
C ALA A 181 -4.56 10.23 -23.33
N PHE A 182 -4.11 8.97 -23.20
CA PHE A 182 -3.04 8.59 -22.27
C PHE A 182 -1.64 8.99 -22.73
N ASP A 183 -1.37 8.92 -24.05
CA ASP A 183 -0.05 9.24 -24.61
C ASP A 183 0.21 10.76 -24.65
N ARG A 184 -0.86 11.56 -24.62
CA ARG A 184 -0.81 13.03 -24.74
C ARG A 184 -0.93 13.77 -23.40
N VAL A 185 -0.89 13.06 -22.28
CA VAL A 185 -0.94 13.70 -20.95
C VAL A 185 0.36 14.49 -20.72
N ILE A 186 0.22 15.81 -20.57
CA ILE A 186 1.32 16.68 -20.16
C ILE A 186 1.54 16.51 -18.66
N LEU A 187 2.70 15.99 -18.26
CA LEU A 187 2.99 15.64 -16.86
C LEU A 187 3.03 16.88 -15.96
N GLU A 188 3.56 18.00 -16.44
CA GLU A 188 3.58 19.26 -15.70
C GLU A 188 2.18 19.73 -15.33
N TYR A 189 1.25 19.63 -16.29
CA TYR A 189 -0.15 19.94 -16.06
C TYR A 189 -0.79 18.98 -15.06
N LEU A 190 -0.50 17.67 -15.18
CA LEU A 190 -0.97 16.68 -14.21
C LEU A 190 -0.52 17.03 -12.78
N TRP A 191 0.73 17.45 -12.58
CA TRP A 191 1.22 17.83 -11.24
C TRP A 191 0.46 19.02 -10.67
N ILE A 192 0.22 20.06 -11.47
CA ILE A 192 -0.58 21.22 -11.08
C ILE A 192 -2.01 20.81 -10.70
N VAL A 193 -2.63 19.91 -11.48
CA VAL A 193 -3.98 19.42 -11.22
C VAL A 193 -4.04 18.64 -9.89
N LEU A 194 -3.08 17.75 -9.63
CA LEU A 194 -3.04 16.99 -8.37
C LEU A 194 -2.84 17.90 -7.15
N GLU A 195 -2.04 18.95 -7.27
CA GLU A 195 -1.85 19.97 -6.23
C GLU A 195 -3.15 20.77 -5.99
N ASN A 196 -3.84 21.17 -7.06
CA ASN A 196 -5.12 21.90 -6.97
C ASN A 196 -6.25 21.05 -6.39
N PHE A 197 -6.24 19.73 -6.61
CA PHE A 197 -7.15 18.81 -5.91
C PHE A 197 -6.82 18.63 -4.41
N GLY A 198 -5.78 19.29 -3.91
CA GLY A 198 -5.39 19.24 -2.51
C GLY A 198 -4.70 17.94 -2.11
N LEU A 199 -4.16 17.17 -3.06
CA LEU A 199 -3.41 15.96 -2.74
C LEU A 199 -2.08 16.35 -2.09
N GLY A 200 -1.77 15.73 -0.94
CA GLY A 200 -0.58 16.10 -0.17
C GLY A 200 0.73 15.85 -0.94
N LYS A 201 1.74 16.70 -0.70
CA LYS A 201 3.06 16.65 -1.35
C LYS A 201 3.71 15.26 -1.33
N ILE A 202 3.55 14.51 -0.23
CA ILE A 202 4.06 13.14 -0.09
C ILE A 202 3.41 12.20 -1.11
N PHE A 203 2.08 12.27 -1.27
CA PHE A 203 1.36 11.44 -2.23
C PHE A 203 1.75 11.79 -3.66
N ILE A 204 1.83 13.09 -3.99
CA ILE A 204 2.27 13.54 -5.32
C ILE A 204 3.70 13.09 -5.61
N SER A 205 4.60 13.14 -4.63
CA SER A 205 5.96 12.61 -4.77
C SER A 205 5.96 11.11 -5.09
N MET A 206 5.10 10.31 -4.43
CA MET A 206 4.96 8.88 -4.72
C MET A 206 4.45 8.62 -6.14
N VAL A 207 3.51 9.43 -6.63
CA VAL A 207 3.02 9.34 -8.02
C VAL A 207 4.14 9.70 -8.99
N LYS A 208 4.90 10.78 -8.76
CA LYS A 208 6.03 11.17 -9.61
C LYS A 208 7.06 10.04 -9.76
N THR A 209 7.30 9.25 -8.70
CA THR A 209 8.21 8.09 -8.76
C THR A 209 7.77 7.03 -9.78
N LEU A 210 6.46 6.91 -10.08
CA LEU A 210 5.99 6.01 -11.15
C LEU A 210 6.45 6.45 -12.55
N TYR A 211 6.74 7.74 -12.72
CA TYR A 211 7.09 8.37 -14.00
C TYR A 211 8.58 8.70 -14.14
N THR A 212 9.40 8.48 -13.11
CA THR A 212 10.83 8.85 -13.15
C THR A 212 11.72 7.93 -13.99
N ASN A 213 11.26 6.73 -14.38
CA ASN A 213 11.98 5.86 -15.31
C ASN A 213 11.06 4.77 -15.92
N PRO A 214 10.06 5.13 -16.74
CA PRO A 214 9.11 4.17 -17.27
C PRO A 214 9.80 3.26 -18.30
N LEU A 215 10.16 2.04 -17.90
CA LEU A 215 10.53 0.99 -18.84
C LEU A 215 9.23 0.40 -19.41
N ALA A 216 8.92 0.75 -20.66
CA ALA A 216 7.88 0.08 -21.41
C ALA A 216 8.35 -1.36 -21.68
N VAL A 217 7.76 -2.33 -20.99
CA VAL A 217 7.87 -3.73 -21.39
C VAL A 217 6.73 -3.97 -22.37
N VAL A 218 7.06 -3.99 -23.67
CA VAL A 218 6.17 -4.47 -24.74
C VAL A 218 6.15 -5.99 -24.70
#